data_AF-A0AAV4ZUG1-F1
#
_entry.id   AF-A0AAV4ZUG1-F1
#
_cell.length_a   1.000
_cell.length_b   1.000
_cell.length_c   1.000
_cell.angle_alpha   90.00
_cell.angle_beta   90.00
_cell.angle_gamma   90.00
#
_symmetry.space_group_name_H-M   'P 1'
#
loop_
_entity.id
_entity.type
_entity.pdbx_description
1 polymer ?
#
loop_
_entity_poly.entity_id
_entity_poly.type
_entity_poly.pdbx_seq_one_letter_code
_entity_poly.pdbx_strand_id
1 'polypeptide(L)'
;MRYEQLRTDRGTFELAVPNTRTEGDGFYVSYNSQDTATYSSDTTALIFGQMQRFFILSGDHRAQYAELVPNGFEACLDYYKANPDQAHERSDAVDDIPGYEPAARATPGP
;
A
#
# COMPACT_ATOMS: atom_id res chain seq x y z
N MET A 1 -1.18 -11.12 -8.91
CA MET A 1 0.28 -11.21 -9.15
C MET A 1 0.51 -11.64 -10.60
N ARG A 2 1.45 -11.03 -11.33
CA ARG A 2 1.80 -11.44 -12.70
C ARG A 2 2.95 -12.44 -12.67
N TYR A 3 2.87 -13.43 -13.56
CA TYR A 3 3.96 -14.35 -13.85
C TYR A 3 4.54 -14.03 -15.22
N GLU A 4 5.86 -13.86 -15.31
CA GLU A 4 6.57 -13.76 -16.57
C GLU A 4 7.09 -15.12 -17.00
N GLN A 5 6.87 -15.46 -18.27
CA GLN A 5 7.37 -16.70 -18.84
C GLN A 5 8.81 -16.52 -19.31
N LEU A 6 9.75 -17.15 -18.60
CA LEU A 6 11.13 -17.28 -19.05
C LEU A 6 11.26 -18.53 -19.90
N ARG A 7 11.56 -18.35 -21.19
CA ARG A 7 11.86 -19.46 -22.10
C ARG A 7 13.36 -19.73 -22.11
N THR A 8 13.73 -20.97 -21.81
CA THR A 8 15.11 -21.47 -21.83
C THR A 8 15.22 -22.71 -22.73
N ASP A 9 16.44 -23.16 -22.97
CA ASP A 9 16.73 -24.45 -23.64
C ASP A 9 16.20 -25.66 -22.86
N ARG A 10 15.90 -25.49 -21.56
CA ARG A 10 15.37 -26.54 -20.66
C ARG A 10 13.88 -26.47 -20.40
N GLY A 11 13.17 -25.54 -21.04
CA GLY A 11 11.72 -25.38 -20.91
C GLY A 11 11.30 -23.96 -20.56
N THR A 12 9.99 -23.81 -20.30
CA THR A 12 9.37 -22.54 -19.91
C THR A 12 9.11 -22.55 -18.40
N PHE A 13 9.55 -21.48 -17.71
CA PHE A 13 9.31 -21.28 -16.29
C PHE A 13 8.46 -20.02 -16.08
N GLU A 14 7.57 -20.04 -15.10
CA GLU A 14 6.78 -18.89 -14.68
C GLU A 14 7.42 -18.24 -13.45
N LEU A 15 7.86 -16.99 -13.59
CA LEU A 15 8.49 -16.20 -12.53
C LEU A 15 7.49 -15.18 -12.00
N ALA A 16 7.19 -15.22 -10.71
CA ALA A 16 6.36 -14.19 -10.08
C ALA A 16 7.10 -12.84 -10.11
N VAL A 17 6.48 -11.82 -10.70
CA VAL A 17 6.99 -10.45 -10.68
C VAL A 17 6.53 -9.78 -9.38
N PRO A 18 7.45 -9.36 -8.49
CA PRO A 18 7.07 -8.76 -7.22
C PRO A 18 6.50 -7.34 -7.40
N ASN A 19 5.69 -6.92 -6.43
CA ASN A 19 5.24 -5.53 -6.30
C ASN A 19 6.43 -4.60 -6.04
N THR A 20 6.32 -3.34 -6.48
CA THR A 20 7.28 -2.31 -6.05
C THR A 20 6.95 -1.90 -4.62
N ARG A 21 7.93 -1.93 -3.71
CA ARG A 21 7.74 -1.62 -2.29
C ARG A 21 8.61 -0.46 -1.83
N THR A 22 8.05 0.36 -0.94
CA THR A 22 8.77 1.38 -0.19
C THR A 22 8.54 1.13 1.30
N GLU A 23 9.61 0.94 2.06
CA GLU A 23 9.55 0.57 3.48
C GLU A 23 9.49 1.81 4.37
N GLY A 24 8.67 1.75 5.42
CA GLY A 24 8.63 2.70 6.53
C GLY A 24 8.81 1.99 7.86
N ASP A 25 8.87 2.73 8.97
CA ASP A 25 9.00 2.11 10.29
C ASP A 25 7.67 1.50 10.76
N GLY A 26 7.57 0.17 10.69
CA GLY A 26 6.37 -0.57 11.07
C GLY A 26 5.25 -0.57 10.02
N PHE A 27 5.52 -0.12 8.79
CA PHE A 27 4.57 -0.15 7.67
C PHE A 27 5.33 -0.16 6.32
N TYR A 28 4.64 -0.43 5.22
CA TYR A 28 5.21 -0.27 3.89
C TYR A 28 4.16 0.07 2.85
N VAL A 29 4.59 0.68 1.75
CA VAL A 29 3.74 0.99 0.59
C VAL A 29 4.06 0.01 -0.52
N SER A 30 3.04 -0.63 -1.07
CA SER A 30 3.13 -1.64 -2.12
C SER A 30 2.32 -1.21 -3.34
N TYR A 31 2.99 -0.95 -4.45
CA TYR A 31 2.36 -0.71 -5.74
C TYR A 31 2.24 -1.98 -6.56
N ASN A 32 1.05 -2.20 -7.09
CA ASN A 32 0.67 -3.34 -7.91
C ASN A 32 -0.01 -2.84 -9.19
N SER A 33 0.72 -2.86 -10.31
CA SER A 33 0.22 -2.42 -11.62
C SER A 33 -0.39 -3.52 -12.49
N GLN A 34 -0.55 -4.71 -11.92
CA GLN A 34 -0.60 -5.92 -12.76
C GLN A 34 -1.68 -6.91 -12.32
N ASP A 35 -2.26 -6.72 -11.14
CA ASP A 35 -3.35 -7.55 -10.65
C ASP A 35 -4.71 -6.95 -10.97
N THR A 36 -4.97 -6.76 -12.27
CA THR A 36 -6.25 -6.27 -12.78
C THR A 36 -7.36 -7.31 -12.64
N ALA A 37 -7.03 -8.60 -12.55
CA ALA A 37 -8.02 -9.65 -12.28
C ALA A 37 -8.63 -9.53 -10.88
N THR A 38 -7.81 -9.14 -9.90
CA THR A 38 -8.30 -8.90 -8.54
C THR A 38 -8.82 -7.47 -8.46
N TYR A 39 -8.00 -6.46 -8.72
CA TYR A 39 -8.29 -5.05 -8.40
C TYR A 39 -8.86 -4.22 -9.55
N SER A 40 -9.10 -4.80 -10.72
CA SER A 40 -9.64 -4.12 -11.93
C SER A 40 -8.82 -2.93 -12.45
N SER A 41 -7.76 -2.54 -11.74
CA SER A 41 -6.93 -1.37 -11.97
C SER A 41 -5.59 -1.54 -11.25
N ASP A 42 -4.64 -0.67 -11.57
CA ASP A 42 -3.45 -0.47 -10.75
C ASP A 42 -3.86 -0.09 -9.32
N THR A 43 -3.08 -0.52 -8.33
CA THR A 43 -3.33 -0.16 -6.94
C THR A 43 -2.06 0.19 -6.20
N THR A 44 -2.18 1.10 -5.25
CA THR A 44 -1.13 1.42 -4.29
C THR A 44 -1.68 1.19 -2.89
N ALA A 45 -1.13 0.20 -2.20
CA ALA A 45 -1.56 -0.19 -0.87
C ALA A 45 -0.57 0.33 0.19
N LEU A 46 -1.08 1.08 1.17
CA LEU A 46 -0.41 1.32 2.43
C LEU A 46 -0.71 0.14 3.37
N ILE A 47 0.34 -0.53 3.86
CA ILE A 47 0.21 -1.75 4.65
C ILE A 47 0.81 -1.53 6.02
N PHE A 48 -0.02 -1.66 7.06
CA PHE A 48 0.42 -1.54 8.45
C PHE A 48 0.97 -2.88 8.96
N GLY A 49 2.07 -2.81 9.70
CA GLY A 49 2.76 -3.95 10.27
C GLY A 49 3.22 -4.97 9.22
N GLN A 50 3.33 -6.22 9.63
CA GLN A 50 3.62 -7.34 8.74
C GLN A 50 2.32 -7.88 8.12
N MET A 51 1.67 -7.09 7.24
CA MET A 51 0.42 -7.45 6.56
C MET A 51 -0.81 -7.51 7.47
N GLN A 52 -0.89 -6.64 8.48
CA GLN A 52 -1.99 -6.65 9.43
C GLN A 52 -3.21 -5.88 8.92
N ARG A 53 -2.99 -4.78 8.20
CA ARG A 53 -4.03 -3.95 7.57
C ARG A 53 -3.60 -3.42 6.22
N PHE A 54 -4.57 -3.23 5.33
CA PHE A 54 -4.38 -2.83 3.94
C PHE A 54 -5.28 -1.62 3.63
N PHE A 55 -4.68 -0.46 3.36
CA PHE A 55 -5.37 0.73 2.89
C PHE A 55 -5.02 0.96 1.42
N ILE A 56 -5.96 0.68 0.53
CA ILE A 56 -5.68 0.51 -0.90
C ILE A 56 -6.30 1.67 -1.67
N LEU A 57 -5.48 2.38 -2.42
CA LEU A 57 -5.94 3.36 -3.41
C LEU A 57 -5.86 2.77 -4.81
N SER A 58 -6.86 3.04 -5.64
CA SER A 58 -6.84 2.78 -7.08
C SER A 58 -5.93 3.77 -7.79
N GLY A 59 -4.90 3.27 -8.47
CA GLY A 59 -3.90 4.05 -9.21
C GLY A 59 -2.47 3.90 -8.68
N ASP A 60 -1.56 4.65 -9.30
CA ASP A 60 -0.17 4.79 -8.87
C ASP A 60 -0.01 6.03 -7.97
N HIS A 61 0.13 5.79 -6.67
CA HIS A 61 0.34 6.84 -5.65
C HIS A 61 1.76 6.82 -5.08
N ARG A 62 2.71 6.13 -5.76
CA ARG A 62 4.07 5.97 -5.23
C ARG A 62 4.78 7.30 -5.00
N ALA A 63 4.58 8.28 -5.89
CA ALA A 63 5.22 9.58 -5.77
C ALA A 63 4.77 10.33 -4.50
N GLN A 64 3.46 10.33 -4.25
CA GLN A 64 2.86 10.97 -3.09
C GLN A 64 3.27 10.26 -1.80
N TYR A 65 3.24 8.92 -1.79
CA TYR A 65 3.70 8.18 -0.63
C TYR A 65 5.21 8.32 -0.38
N ALA A 66 6.05 8.44 -1.42
CA ALA A 66 7.49 8.61 -1.25
C ALA A 66 7.85 9.87 -0.46
N GLU A 67 7.06 10.94 -0.60
CA GLU A 67 7.21 12.19 0.18
C GLU A 67 6.73 12.04 1.64
N LEU A 68 5.80 11.13 1.90
CA LEU A 68 5.14 10.96 3.19
C LEU A 68 5.73 9.86 4.06
N VAL A 69 6.32 8.82 3.46
CA VAL A 69 6.97 7.72 4.18
C VAL A 69 7.99 8.22 5.22
N PRO A 70 8.84 9.24 4.94
CA PRO A 70 9.73 9.80 5.95
C PRO A 70 9.03 10.45 7.15
N ASN A 71 7.77 10.88 6.98
CA ASN A 71 6.94 11.48 8.04
C ASN A 71 6.14 10.42 8.83
N GLY A 72 6.30 9.14 8.51
CA GLY A 72 5.70 8.03 9.23
C GLY A 72 4.32 7.60 8.72
N PHE A 73 3.79 6.57 9.39
CA PHE A 73 2.54 5.92 9.00
C PHE A 73 1.34 6.86 9.04
N GLU A 74 1.26 7.74 10.04
CA GLU A 74 0.13 8.66 10.21
C GLU A 74 -0.02 9.61 9.01
N ALA A 75 1.08 10.16 8.51
CA ALA A 75 1.07 11.01 7.32
C ALA A 75 0.57 10.27 6.07
N CYS A 76 0.96 8.99 5.93
CA CYS A 76 0.50 8.13 4.84
C CYS A 76 -0.98 7.78 4.99
N LEU A 77 -1.43 7.50 6.22
CA LEU A 77 -2.83 7.17 6.52
C LEU A 77 -3.74 8.39 6.30
N ASP A 78 -3.28 9.59 6.65
CA ASP A 78 -4.02 10.83 6.40
C ASP A 78 -4.16 11.12 4.91
N TYR A 79 -3.13 10.84 4.11
CA TYR A 79 -3.25 10.87 2.65
C TYR A 79 -4.29 9.87 2.14
N TYR A 80 -4.32 8.64 2.65
CA TYR A 80 -5.36 7.67 2.31
C TYR A 80 -6.77 8.21 2.65
N LYS A 81 -6.97 8.72 3.89
CA LYS A 81 -8.25 9.29 4.33
C LYS A 81 -8.69 10.50 3.50
N ALA A 82 -7.75 11.29 3.00
CA ALA A 82 -8.01 12.46 2.16
C ALA A 82 -8.43 12.11 0.72
N ASN A 83 -8.33 10.84 0.30
CA ASN A 83 -8.68 10.37 -1.04
C ASN A 83 -9.79 9.30 -1.02
N PRO A 84 -10.96 9.57 -0.42
CA PRO A 84 -12.02 8.57 -0.25
C PRO A 84 -12.57 8.06 -1.58
N ASP A 85 -12.64 8.91 -2.61
CA ASP A 85 -13.14 8.54 -3.94
C ASP A 85 -12.20 7.59 -4.71
N GLN A 86 -10.96 7.47 -4.26
CA GLN A 86 -9.95 6.57 -4.84
C GLN A 86 -9.73 5.33 -3.96
N ALA A 87 -10.39 5.23 -2.81
CA ALA A 87 -10.28 4.06 -1.96
C ALA A 87 -10.90 2.85 -2.65
N HIS A 88 -10.11 1.79 -2.81
CA HIS A 88 -10.58 0.54 -3.38
C HIS A 88 -11.47 -0.20 -2.37
N GLU A 89 -12.54 -0.85 -2.83
CA GLU A 89 -13.50 -1.63 -2.02
C GLU A 89 -12.88 -2.75 -1.15
N ARG A 90 -11.61 -3.11 -1.38
CA ARG A 90 -10.88 -4.14 -0.64
C ARG A 90 -10.02 -3.56 0.49
N SER A 91 -10.13 -2.26 0.74
CA SER A 91 -9.42 -1.63 1.85
C SER A 91 -10.06 -2.02 3.17
N ASP A 92 -9.22 -2.19 4.19
CA ASP A 92 -9.67 -2.35 5.56
C ASP A 92 -10.25 -1.04 6.11
N ALA A 93 -11.12 -1.16 7.13
CA ALA A 93 -11.64 -0.02 7.86
C ALA A 93 -10.52 0.66 8.67
N VAL A 94 -10.48 1.99 8.61
CA VAL A 94 -9.46 2.81 9.30
C VAL A 94 -9.62 2.77 10.82
N ASP A 95 -10.84 2.55 11.32
CA ASP A 95 -11.13 2.54 12.76
C ASP A 95 -10.69 1.24 13.46
N ASP A 96 -10.30 0.22 12.70
CA ASP A 96 -9.92 -1.09 13.22
C ASP A 96 -8.43 -1.37 12.93
N ILE A 97 -7.51 -0.63 13.56
CA ILE A 97 -6.07 -0.89 13.44
C ILE A 97 -5.52 -1.38 14.78
N PRO A 98 -5.47 -2.70 15.03
CA PRO A 98 -4.98 -3.25 16.28
C PRO A 98 -3.54 -2.85 16.56
N GLY A 99 -3.28 -2.32 17.76
CA GLY A 99 -1.93 -1.95 18.19
C GLY A 99 -1.39 -0.65 17.57
N TYR A 100 -2.20 0.06 16.78
CA TYR A 100 -1.88 1.42 16.37
C TYR A 100 -2.41 2.41 17.40
N GLU A 101 -1.50 3.10 18.07
CA GLU A 101 -1.81 4.29 18.84
C GLU A 101 -1.41 5.51 17.99
N PRO A 102 -2.37 6.32 17.52
CA PRO A 102 -2.01 7.55 16.82
C PRO A 102 -1.17 8.41 17.76
N ALA A 103 -0.10 9.01 17.26
CA ALA A 103 0.66 9.97 18.04
C ALA A 103 -0.34 11.01 18.51
N ALA A 104 -0.48 11.18 19.84
CA ALA A 104 -1.45 12.10 20.41
C ALA A 104 -1.28 13.44 19.71
N ARG A 105 -2.26 13.78 18.86
CA ARG A 105 -2.31 15.03 18.09
C ARG A 105 -1.92 16.12 19.06
N ALA A 106 -0.75 16.71 18.90
CA ALA A 106 -0.25 17.71 19.83
C ALA A 106 -1.36 18.75 19.97
N THR A 107 -2.06 18.74 21.10
CA THR A 107 -3.11 19.69 21.39
C THR A 107 -2.41 21.03 21.33
N PRO A 108 -2.84 21.99 20.48
CA PRO A 108 -2.40 23.35 20.68
C PRO A 108 -2.79 23.68 22.12
N GLY A 109 -1.79 24.02 22.93
CA GLY A 109 -1.99 24.36 24.34
C GLY A 109 -3.03 25.46 24.50
N PRO A 110 -3.63 25.57 25.70
CA PRO A 110 -4.74 26.48 25.98
C PRO A 110 -4.44 27.94 25.61
#